data_AF-S3MCS3-F1
#
_entry.id   AF-S3MCS3-F1
#
_cell.length_a   1.000
_cell.length_b   1.000
_cell.length_c   1.000
_cell.angle_alpha   90.00
_cell.angle_beta   90.00
_cell.angle_gamma   90.00
#
_symmetry.space_group_name_H-M   'P 1'
#
loop_
_entity.id
_entity.type
_entity.pdbx_description
1 polymer ?
#
loop_
_entity_poly.entity_id
_entity_poly.type
_entity_poly.pdbx_seq_one_letter_code
_entity_poly.pdbx_strand_id
1 'polypeptide(L)'
;MKKYVCAATLLFAAFTLFAQTGTDSVQDSVYQRLLQYRIEHDSNYRQLQMQAEIAANKAEKTKTESLITTEVGSGNTQVLLNSDADKRGVTTEPYANIALPSYNNTGIKVSVPYSKIGQRQETGAEVSVSTDIYSKNAEAKKYTLNLAQSAAEQAQRAKEEGLALTEKQFLQDIQRLLDDYTTLLDKELSEVKAEIQYNQIKSQGYADSSTKMRTANLELLGAKREHQNADFNFSASYRVFAESCGITTDEDPRTFLTSLWNSLPTQKAADIEQYPQSAYKPLVEAERQHTQNTVRRDIELSPFSISADAGYKLRNTKIGGGSATNEHSVLGGLNIQFPGGKAYTGVEVPLSDPKSTAIKLSFSWNPFSIKTRKLDKKNAEFDDAIERLKIEDAKEQYQTQLRTNKISNEQMTWQQTATADELSIYKQNADDHAQWYRNGIISRVESMQAELEYKKAEARYAKAKAAVMIFNIDTALLFEKQ
;
A
#
# COMPACT_ATOMS: atom_id res chain seq x y z
N MET A 1 26.42 22.62 -16.35
CA MET A 1 26.40 22.40 -17.80
C MET A 1 26.32 20.90 -18.09
N LYS A 2 25.21 20.49 -18.74
CA LYS A 2 24.99 19.29 -19.56
C LYS A 2 25.53 17.92 -19.07
N LYS A 3 24.61 17.06 -18.60
CA LYS A 3 24.24 15.74 -19.21
C LYS A 3 23.51 14.83 -18.21
N TYR A 4 22.22 15.07 -17.94
CA TYR A 4 21.32 14.10 -17.29
C TYR A 4 19.85 14.30 -17.73
N VAL A 5 19.59 14.28 -19.05
CA VAL A 5 18.24 14.47 -19.62
C VAL A 5 17.73 13.23 -20.38
N CYS A 6 18.44 12.09 -20.39
CA CYS A 6 18.03 10.90 -21.16
C CYS A 6 17.78 9.65 -20.31
N ALA A 7 17.16 9.78 -19.14
CA ALA A 7 16.72 8.63 -18.34
C ALA A 7 15.19 8.56 -18.11
N ALA A 8 14.43 9.58 -18.51
CA ALA A 8 12.98 9.63 -18.28
C ALA A 8 12.13 8.99 -19.41
N THR A 9 12.74 8.62 -20.54
CA THR A 9 12.02 8.12 -21.73
C THR A 9 12.17 6.61 -21.98
N LEU A 10 12.93 5.88 -21.15
CA LEU A 10 13.16 4.44 -21.33
C LEU A 10 12.42 3.53 -20.34
N LEU A 11 11.64 4.10 -19.41
CA LEU A 11 10.85 3.34 -18.42
C LEU A 11 9.38 3.12 -18.81
N PHE A 12 8.93 3.63 -19.95
CA PHE A 12 7.57 3.42 -20.47
C PHE A 12 7.42 2.23 -21.43
N ALA A 13 8.50 1.52 -21.76
CA ALA A 13 8.49 0.43 -22.74
C ALA A 13 8.38 -0.99 -22.15
N ALA A 14 8.21 -1.13 -20.83
CA ALA A 14 8.18 -2.44 -20.15
C ALA A 14 6.80 -2.89 -19.64
N PHE A 15 5.71 -2.18 -19.97
CA PHE A 15 4.37 -2.46 -19.43
C PHE A 15 3.49 -3.37 -20.32
N THR A 16 4.04 -4.06 -21.32
CA THR A 16 3.27 -4.90 -22.27
C THR A 16 3.22 -6.39 -21.91
N LEU A 17 3.24 -6.77 -20.63
CA LEU A 17 3.10 -8.18 -20.23
C LEU A 17 1.67 -8.63 -19.87
N PHE A 18 0.66 -7.79 -20.13
CA PHE A 18 -0.74 -8.23 -20.23
C PHE A 18 -1.38 -7.75 -21.55
N ALA A 19 -0.79 -8.15 -22.67
CA ALA A 19 -1.47 -8.11 -23.97
C ALA A 19 -0.77 -9.05 -24.96
N GLN A 20 -1.02 -10.36 -24.83
CA GLN A 20 -0.84 -11.28 -25.96
C GLN A 20 -2.20 -11.88 -26.31
N THR A 21 -2.94 -11.16 -27.16
CA THR A 21 -3.58 -11.71 -28.38
C THR A 21 -3.90 -10.53 -29.30
N GLY A 22 -3.46 -10.62 -30.56
CA GLY A 22 -3.88 -9.73 -31.64
C GLY A 22 -3.17 -8.37 -31.70
N THR A 23 -2.18 -8.27 -32.59
CA THR A 23 -1.71 -6.99 -33.12
C THR A 23 -2.81 -6.34 -33.95
N ASP A 24 -3.55 -5.41 -33.36
CA ASP A 24 -4.22 -4.32 -34.07
C ASP A 24 -3.92 -3.02 -33.31
N SER A 25 -3.62 -1.97 -34.07
CA SER A 25 -3.25 -0.64 -33.62
C SER A 25 -4.10 -0.13 -32.44
N VAL A 26 -3.46 0.33 -31.36
CA VAL A 26 -4.10 1.09 -30.27
C VAL A 26 -4.67 2.39 -30.85
N GLN A 27 -5.92 2.33 -31.29
CA GLN A 27 -6.81 3.48 -31.34
C GLN A 27 -7.15 3.81 -29.89
N ASP A 28 -6.81 5.02 -29.43
CA ASP A 28 -7.19 5.53 -28.11
C ASP A 28 -8.69 5.37 -27.90
N SER A 29 -9.10 4.30 -27.19
CA SER A 29 -10.51 4.01 -26.97
C SER A 29 -11.06 4.94 -25.90
N VAL A 30 -12.35 5.28 -25.98
CA VAL A 30 -13.00 6.18 -24.98
C VAL A 30 -12.77 5.65 -23.57
N TYR A 31 -12.91 4.35 -23.36
CA TYR A 31 -12.60 3.67 -22.10
C TYR A 31 -11.18 3.96 -21.59
N GLN A 32 -10.13 3.77 -22.41
CA GLN A 32 -8.74 3.94 -21.98
C GLN A 32 -8.43 5.39 -21.60
N ARG A 33 -8.93 6.36 -22.39
CA ARG A 33 -8.74 7.79 -22.11
C ARG A 33 -9.36 8.20 -20.78
N LEU A 34 -10.58 7.74 -20.48
CA LEU A 34 -11.25 8.06 -19.23
C LEU A 34 -10.59 7.36 -18.03
N LEU A 35 -10.18 6.10 -18.20
CA LEU A 35 -9.44 5.38 -17.17
C LEU A 35 -8.11 6.06 -16.84
N GLN A 36 -7.36 6.53 -17.85
CA GLN A 36 -6.11 7.25 -17.62
C GLN A 36 -6.34 8.54 -16.83
N TYR A 37 -7.34 9.34 -17.22
CA TYR A 37 -7.70 10.55 -16.48
C TYR A 37 -8.03 10.23 -15.02
N ARG A 38 -8.79 9.16 -14.79
CA ARG A 38 -9.17 8.68 -13.45
C ARG A 38 -7.93 8.33 -12.63
N ILE A 39 -7.00 7.55 -13.18
CA ILE A 39 -5.76 7.15 -12.50
C ILE A 39 -4.92 8.38 -12.11
N GLU A 40 -4.79 9.35 -13.02
CA GLU A 40 -4.01 10.56 -12.77
C GLU A 40 -4.60 11.44 -11.66
N HIS A 41 -5.92 11.45 -11.49
CA HIS A 41 -6.64 12.33 -10.56
C HIS A 41 -7.20 11.63 -9.31
N ASP A 42 -7.09 10.31 -9.21
CA ASP A 42 -7.57 9.54 -8.06
C ASP A 42 -6.70 9.79 -6.81
N SER A 43 -7.34 10.24 -5.73
CA SER A 43 -6.66 10.56 -4.48
C SER A 43 -6.09 9.33 -3.78
N ASN A 44 -6.75 8.18 -3.90
CA ASN A 44 -6.32 6.94 -3.26
C ASN A 44 -5.06 6.40 -3.95
N TYR A 45 -5.03 6.42 -5.28
CA TYR A 45 -3.85 6.06 -6.06
C TYR A 45 -2.66 6.96 -5.75
N ARG A 46 -2.86 8.29 -5.70
CA ARG A 46 -1.82 9.24 -5.27
C ARG A 46 -1.34 8.98 -3.84
N GLN A 47 -2.22 8.61 -2.92
CA GLN A 47 -1.84 8.22 -1.57
C GLN A 47 -0.97 6.96 -1.56
N LEU A 48 -1.32 5.93 -2.34
CA LEU A 48 -0.50 4.72 -2.48
C LEU A 48 0.88 5.04 -3.06
N GLN A 49 0.96 5.93 -4.04
CA GLN A 49 2.24 6.43 -4.56
C GLN A 49 3.08 7.09 -3.45
N MET A 50 2.50 8.02 -2.69
CA MET A 50 3.21 8.67 -1.58
C MET A 50 3.63 7.66 -0.50
N GLN A 51 2.80 6.66 -0.20
CA GLN A 51 3.14 5.61 0.77
C GLN A 51 4.32 4.74 0.29
N ALA A 52 4.38 4.40 -1.00
CA ALA A 52 5.51 3.70 -1.60
C ALA A 52 6.80 4.53 -1.50
N GLU A 53 6.74 5.83 -1.80
CA GLU A 53 7.90 6.74 -1.67
C GLU A 53 8.34 6.90 -0.20
N ILE A 54 7.41 7.02 0.75
CA ILE A 54 7.72 7.06 2.19
C ILE A 54 8.39 5.75 2.64
N ALA A 55 7.91 4.60 2.19
CA ALA A 55 8.48 3.31 2.55
C ALA A 55 9.89 3.13 1.95
N ALA A 56 10.11 3.54 0.70
CA ALA A 56 11.42 3.56 0.07
C ALA A 56 12.41 4.46 0.82
N ASN A 57 12.00 5.68 1.17
CA ASN A 57 12.81 6.61 1.97
C ASN A 57 13.15 6.04 3.35
N LYS A 58 12.21 5.34 4.01
CA LYS A 58 12.47 4.66 5.29
C LYS A 58 13.47 3.50 5.13
N ALA A 59 13.38 2.73 4.05
CA ALA A 59 14.34 1.67 3.75
C ALA A 59 15.74 2.22 3.48
N GLU A 60 15.86 3.31 2.73
CA GLU A 60 17.14 3.99 2.47
C GLU A 60 17.74 4.60 3.75
N LYS A 61 16.92 5.22 4.59
CA LYS A 61 17.33 5.70 5.91
C LYS A 61 17.88 4.54 6.77
N THR A 62 17.13 3.45 6.86
CA THR A 62 17.54 2.26 7.64
C THR A 62 18.84 1.65 7.09
N LYS A 63 19.01 1.61 5.76
CA LYS A 63 20.26 1.18 5.12
C LYS A 63 21.42 2.07 5.54
N THR A 64 21.26 3.38 5.46
CA THR A 64 22.30 4.36 5.85
C THR A 64 22.69 4.19 7.31
N GLU A 65 21.71 4.14 8.22
CA GLU A 65 21.91 3.97 9.67
C GLU A 65 22.47 2.59 10.05
N SER A 66 22.30 1.57 9.19
CA SER A 66 22.90 0.25 9.41
C SER A 66 24.39 0.21 9.07
N LEU A 67 24.82 1.00 8.07
CA LEU A 67 26.18 1.01 7.58
C LEU A 67 27.10 1.85 8.46
N ILE A 68 26.70 3.09 8.73
CA ILE A 68 27.52 4.04 9.48
C ILE A 68 26.64 5.00 10.29
N THR A 69 27.05 5.27 11.52
CA THR A 69 26.50 6.34 12.34
C THR A 69 27.62 7.28 12.76
N THR A 70 27.43 8.57 12.54
CA THR A 70 28.39 9.61 12.93
C THR A 70 27.68 10.63 13.80
N GLU A 71 28.26 10.93 14.96
CA GLU A 71 27.70 11.86 15.92
C GLU A 71 28.80 12.78 16.45
N VAL A 72 28.52 14.08 16.53
CA VAL A 72 29.40 15.06 17.18
C VAL A 72 28.54 15.84 18.17
N GLY A 73 29.00 15.95 19.41
CA GLY A 73 28.26 16.62 20.48
C GLY A 73 29.19 17.36 21.42
N SER A 74 28.64 18.32 22.17
CA SER A 74 29.37 19.04 23.24
C SER A 74 29.45 18.25 24.55
N GLY A 75 28.76 17.11 24.63
CA GLY A 75 28.61 16.33 25.86
C GLY A 75 27.97 17.12 27.00
N ASN A 76 28.22 16.69 28.22
CA ASN A 76 27.74 17.36 29.43
C ASN A 76 28.53 18.65 29.67
N THR A 77 27.88 19.79 29.47
CA THR A 77 28.45 21.10 29.79
C THR A 77 27.81 21.63 31.07
N GLN A 78 28.62 21.85 32.10
CA GLN A 78 28.18 22.42 33.37
C GLN A 78 28.91 23.74 33.62
N VAL A 79 28.13 24.80 33.89
CA VAL A 79 28.67 26.08 34.35
C VAL A 79 28.39 26.20 35.84
N LEU A 80 29.43 26.14 36.66
CA LEU A 80 29.33 26.35 38.09
C LEU A 80 29.45 27.86 38.37
N LEU A 81 28.31 28.49 38.68
CA LEU A 81 28.25 29.87 39.13
C LEU A 81 28.37 29.89 40.66
N ASN A 82 29.46 30.44 41.18
CA ASN A 82 29.70 30.59 42.62
C ASN A 82 30.23 31.99 42.92
N SER A 83 29.85 32.55 44.07
CA SER A 83 30.38 33.83 44.57
C SER A 83 31.85 33.71 44.99
N ASP A 84 32.26 32.53 45.41
CA ASP A 84 33.65 32.14 45.66
C ASP A 84 34.35 31.86 44.31
N ALA A 85 35.34 32.71 43.98
CA ALA A 85 36.08 32.64 42.72
C ALA A 85 36.80 31.29 42.54
N ASP A 86 37.17 30.62 43.64
CA ASP A 86 37.87 29.33 43.61
C ASP A 86 36.95 28.14 43.35
N LYS A 87 35.62 28.35 43.42
CA LYS A 87 34.59 27.32 43.16
C LYS A 87 33.80 27.57 41.88
N ARG A 88 34.01 28.73 41.24
CA ARG A 88 33.41 29.06 39.96
C ARG A 88 34.15 28.34 38.83
N GLY A 89 33.42 27.85 37.83
CA GLY A 89 34.06 27.10 36.75
C GLY A 89 33.15 26.65 35.63
N VAL A 90 33.76 25.99 34.64
CA VAL A 90 33.08 25.36 33.50
C VAL A 90 33.67 23.98 33.28
N THR A 91 32.81 22.98 33.11
CA THR A 91 33.18 21.65 32.63
C THR A 91 32.44 21.37 31.33
N THR A 92 33.08 20.72 30.37
CA THR A 92 32.48 20.31 29.10
C THR A 92 33.20 19.07 28.58
N GLU A 93 32.48 18.18 27.90
CA GLU A 93 33.01 16.92 27.37
C GLU A 93 32.62 16.73 25.91
N PRO A 94 33.08 17.59 24.99
CA PRO A 94 32.81 17.42 23.58
C PRO A 94 33.31 16.06 23.08
N TYR A 95 32.53 15.43 22.20
CA TYR A 95 32.85 14.14 21.62
C TYR A 95 32.51 14.07 20.13
N ALA A 96 33.22 13.19 19.44
CA ALA A 96 32.90 12.71 18.11
C ALA A 96 32.87 11.17 18.15
N ASN A 97 31.86 10.55 17.56
CA ASN A 97 31.68 9.11 17.53
C ASN A 97 31.40 8.67 16.09
N ILE A 98 32.08 7.63 15.65
CA ILE A 98 31.81 6.92 14.38
C ILE A 98 31.59 5.47 14.73
N ALA A 99 30.43 4.91 14.41
CA ALA A 99 30.16 3.49 14.58
C ALA A 99 29.73 2.84 13.27
N LEU A 100 30.04 1.55 13.15
CA LEU A 100 29.75 0.69 12.02
C LEU A 100 28.86 -0.47 12.51
N PRO A 101 27.53 -0.26 12.66
CA PRO A 101 26.64 -1.23 13.30
C PRO A 101 26.66 -2.61 12.63
N SER A 102 26.69 -2.66 11.29
CA SER A 102 26.78 -3.91 10.53
C SER A 102 28.11 -4.64 10.64
N TYR A 103 29.18 -3.99 11.10
CA TYR A 103 30.53 -4.56 11.23
C TYR A 103 30.84 -4.84 12.70
N ASN A 104 30.08 -5.77 13.29
CA ASN A 104 30.18 -6.13 14.71
C ASN A 104 30.10 -4.91 15.65
N ASN A 105 29.29 -3.91 15.28
CA ASN A 105 29.16 -2.68 16.04
C ASN A 105 30.51 -2.01 16.36
N THR A 106 31.48 -2.11 15.43
CA THR A 106 32.80 -1.51 15.61
C THR A 106 32.66 0.00 15.62
N GLY A 107 33.17 0.67 16.65
CA GLY A 107 33.07 2.11 16.77
C GLY A 107 34.34 2.74 17.32
N ILE A 108 34.54 4.00 16.95
CA ILE A 108 35.61 4.86 17.43
C ILE A 108 34.96 6.09 18.05
N LYS A 109 35.24 6.33 19.33
CA LYS A 109 34.79 7.51 20.06
C LYS A 109 35.99 8.34 20.48
N VAL A 110 35.98 9.62 20.13
CA VAL A 110 36.95 10.62 20.56
C VAL A 110 36.23 11.59 21.49
N SER A 111 36.76 11.83 22.69
CA SER A 111 36.22 12.79 23.65
C SER A 111 37.34 13.74 24.10
N VAL A 112 37.04 15.03 24.24
CA VAL A 112 38.02 16.05 24.63
C VAL A 112 37.54 16.74 25.91
N PRO A 113 37.60 16.06 27.07
CA PRO A 113 37.12 16.63 28.33
C PRO A 113 37.91 17.89 28.69
N TYR A 114 37.21 18.95 29.03
CA TYR A 114 37.77 20.21 29.53
C TYR A 114 37.06 20.59 30.82
N SER A 115 37.83 20.94 31.85
CA SER A 115 37.32 21.42 33.12
C SER A 115 38.19 22.55 33.61
N LYS A 116 37.59 23.67 34.02
CA LYS A 116 38.27 24.77 34.69
C LYS A 116 37.45 25.18 35.89
N ILE A 117 37.94 24.90 37.09
CA ILE A 117 37.29 25.23 38.36
C ILE A 117 38.32 25.97 39.22
N GLY A 118 38.05 27.24 39.55
CA GLY A 118 39.00 28.11 40.23
C GLY A 118 40.32 28.21 39.47
N GLN A 119 41.43 27.88 40.14
CA GLN A 119 42.78 27.84 39.59
C GLN A 119 43.15 26.50 38.93
N ARG A 120 42.31 25.46 39.04
CA ARG A 120 42.56 24.13 38.46
C ARG A 120 41.97 24.06 37.06
N GLN A 121 42.82 23.80 36.08
CA GLN A 121 42.43 23.52 34.71
C GLN A 121 42.82 22.08 34.37
N GLU A 122 41.88 21.35 33.81
CA GLU A 122 42.08 20.02 33.25
C GLU A 122 41.68 20.04 31.78
N THR A 123 42.52 19.45 30.95
CA THR A 123 42.22 19.23 29.53
C THR A 123 42.67 17.83 29.20
N GLY A 124 41.80 17.05 28.60
CA GLY A 124 42.11 15.68 28.21
C GLY A 124 41.73 15.39 26.78
N ALA A 125 42.20 14.24 26.32
CA ALA A 125 41.78 13.61 25.08
C ALA A 125 41.64 12.12 25.35
N GLU A 126 40.51 11.55 25.01
CA GLU A 126 40.23 10.13 25.11
C GLU A 126 39.84 9.60 23.74
N VAL A 127 40.54 8.58 23.26
CA VAL A 127 40.17 7.84 22.06
C VAL A 127 39.87 6.42 22.49
N SER A 128 38.66 5.94 22.26
CA SER A 128 38.28 4.56 22.49
C SER A 128 37.78 3.90 21.22
N VAL A 129 38.08 2.63 21.08
CA VAL A 129 37.61 1.73 20.03
C VAL A 129 36.85 0.61 20.71
N SER A 130 35.64 0.31 20.26
CA SER A 130 34.85 -0.81 20.74
C SER A 130 34.45 -1.72 19.58
N THR A 131 34.39 -3.03 19.80
CA THR A 131 33.88 -4.00 18.83
C THR A 131 33.19 -5.14 19.55
N ASP A 132 32.14 -5.69 18.96
CA ASP A 132 31.58 -6.96 19.39
C ASP A 132 32.49 -8.09 18.92
N ILE A 133 32.83 -9.02 19.81
CA ILE A 133 33.55 -10.27 19.49
C ILE A 133 32.52 -11.35 19.14
N TYR A 134 31.45 -11.42 19.92
CA TYR A 134 30.34 -12.33 19.70
C TYR A 134 29.04 -11.62 20.05
N SER A 135 28.19 -11.32 19.07
CA SER A 135 26.88 -10.74 19.31
C SER A 135 25.93 -11.05 18.16
N LYS A 136 24.64 -10.89 18.41
CA LYS A 136 23.59 -10.92 17.38
C LYS A 136 23.26 -9.51 16.85
N ASN A 137 24.07 -8.50 17.16
CA ASN A 137 23.78 -7.11 16.76
C ASN A 137 23.87 -6.91 15.24
N ALA A 138 24.87 -7.49 14.58
CA ALA A 138 24.97 -7.43 13.12
C ALA A 138 23.78 -8.11 12.44
N GLU A 139 23.32 -9.25 12.98
CA GLU A 139 22.13 -9.96 12.51
C GLU A 139 20.85 -9.17 12.78
N ALA A 140 20.73 -8.52 13.94
CA ALA A 140 19.62 -7.60 14.26
C ALA A 140 19.55 -6.41 13.31
N LYS A 141 20.71 -5.85 12.93
CA LYS A 141 20.79 -4.77 11.94
C LYS A 141 20.42 -5.25 10.54
N LYS A 142 20.86 -6.45 10.15
CA LYS A 142 20.43 -7.09 8.89
C LYS A 142 18.92 -7.37 8.88
N TYR A 143 18.37 -7.86 9.98
CA TYR A 143 16.94 -8.11 10.14
C TYR A 143 16.11 -6.84 10.00
N THR A 144 16.49 -5.76 10.71
CA THR A 144 15.79 -4.46 10.60
C THR A 144 15.88 -3.86 9.20
N LEU A 145 17.02 -4.01 8.52
CA LEU A 145 17.15 -3.63 7.11
C LEU A 145 16.22 -4.44 6.20
N ASN A 146 16.24 -5.77 6.33
CA ASN A 146 15.37 -6.66 5.55
C ASN A 146 13.88 -6.35 5.79
N LEU A 147 13.49 -6.04 7.03
CA LEU A 147 12.12 -5.64 7.37
C LEU A 147 11.73 -4.35 6.66
N ALA A 148 12.61 -3.34 6.66
CA ALA A 148 12.36 -2.07 5.98
C ALA A 148 12.29 -2.24 4.45
N GLN A 149 13.15 -3.08 3.87
CA GLN A 149 13.11 -3.43 2.44
C GLN A 149 11.82 -4.17 2.08
N SER A 150 11.45 -5.18 2.88
CA SER A 150 10.21 -5.93 2.67
C SER A 150 8.97 -5.03 2.76
N ALA A 151 8.96 -4.05 3.67
CA ALA A 151 7.90 -3.05 3.76
C ALA A 151 7.86 -2.12 2.53
N ALA A 152 9.02 -1.74 1.99
CA ALA A 152 9.10 -0.95 0.76
C ALA A 152 8.60 -1.72 -0.47
N GLU A 153 8.96 -2.99 -0.60
CA GLU A 153 8.46 -3.90 -1.64
C GLU A 153 6.94 -4.08 -1.55
N GLN A 154 6.40 -4.27 -0.34
CA GLN A 154 4.95 -4.32 -0.15
C GLN A 154 4.24 -3.03 -0.55
N ALA A 155 4.78 -1.86 -0.16
CA ALA A 155 4.19 -0.58 -0.52
C ALA A 155 4.24 -0.32 -2.03
N GLN A 156 5.33 -0.74 -2.69
CA GLN A 156 5.46 -0.68 -4.14
C GLN A 156 4.44 -1.60 -4.84
N ARG A 157 4.26 -2.83 -4.36
CA ARG A 157 3.22 -3.74 -4.87
C ARG A 157 1.81 -3.18 -4.65
N ALA A 158 1.53 -2.60 -3.48
CA ALA A 158 0.27 -1.94 -3.21
C ALA A 158 0.00 -0.76 -4.17
N LYS A 159 1.03 0.00 -4.56
CA LYS A 159 0.93 1.03 -5.60
C LYS A 159 0.58 0.42 -6.97
N GLU A 160 1.23 -0.67 -7.37
CA GLU A 160 0.96 -1.33 -8.65
C GLU A 160 -0.44 -1.96 -8.71
N GLU A 161 -0.91 -2.48 -7.59
CA GLU A 161 -2.29 -2.97 -7.40
C GLU A 161 -3.30 -1.83 -7.34
N GLY A 162 -2.87 -0.65 -6.87
CA GLY A 162 -3.66 0.58 -6.87
C GLY A 162 -4.22 0.92 -8.25
N LEU A 163 -3.48 0.66 -9.33
CA LEU A 163 -3.98 0.83 -10.70
C LEU A 163 -5.21 -0.03 -10.98
N ALA A 164 -5.13 -1.32 -10.65
CA ALA A 164 -6.22 -2.27 -10.85
C ALA A 164 -7.41 -1.96 -9.93
N LEU A 165 -7.16 -1.49 -8.71
CA LEU A 165 -8.21 -1.03 -7.78
C LEU A 165 -8.94 0.22 -8.30
N THR A 166 -8.21 1.18 -8.88
CA THR A 166 -8.81 2.36 -9.52
C THR A 166 -9.63 1.96 -10.75
N GLU A 167 -9.13 1.02 -11.57
CA GLU A 167 -9.88 0.46 -12.70
C GLU A 167 -11.15 -0.25 -12.25
N LYS A 168 -11.08 -1.07 -11.19
CA LYS A 168 -12.25 -1.71 -10.58
C LYS A 168 -13.29 -0.68 -10.15
N GLN A 169 -12.88 0.36 -9.43
CA GLN A 169 -13.80 1.41 -8.99
C GLN A 169 -14.44 2.13 -10.18
N PHE A 170 -13.66 2.41 -11.23
CA PHE A 170 -14.17 3.00 -12.46
C PHE A 170 -15.22 2.10 -13.14
N LEU A 171 -14.97 0.80 -13.22
CA LEU A 171 -15.93 -0.17 -13.76
C LEU A 171 -17.19 -0.29 -12.90
N GLN A 172 -17.07 -0.21 -11.58
CA GLN A 172 -18.23 -0.20 -10.66
C GLN A 172 -19.10 1.06 -10.85
N ASP A 173 -18.47 2.21 -11.06
CA ASP A 173 -19.17 3.44 -11.38
C ASP A 173 -19.88 3.36 -12.74
N ILE A 174 -19.26 2.73 -13.74
CA ILE A 174 -19.90 2.43 -15.03
C ILE A 174 -21.12 1.52 -14.82
N GLN A 175 -21.01 0.46 -14.01
CA GLN A 175 -22.15 -0.42 -13.74
C GLN A 175 -23.31 0.33 -13.07
N ARG A 176 -23.00 1.21 -12.11
CA ARG A 176 -24.02 2.05 -11.46
C ARG A 176 -24.69 3.00 -12.46
N LEU A 177 -23.91 3.64 -13.33
CA LEU A 177 -24.44 4.52 -14.37
C LEU A 177 -25.33 3.75 -15.37
N LEU A 178 -24.96 2.52 -15.72
CA LEU A 178 -25.76 1.63 -16.56
C LEU A 178 -27.06 1.19 -15.87
N ASP A 179 -27.06 1.00 -14.56
CA ASP A 179 -28.27 0.67 -13.78
C ASP A 179 -29.25 1.84 -13.73
N ASP A 180 -28.74 3.06 -13.50
CA ASP A 180 -29.54 4.28 -13.56
C ASP A 180 -30.09 4.52 -14.97
N TYR A 181 -29.28 4.28 -16.01
CA TYR A 181 -29.72 4.38 -17.40
C TYR A 181 -30.76 3.33 -17.78
N THR A 182 -30.60 2.09 -17.34
CA THR A 182 -31.60 1.02 -17.56
C THR A 182 -32.92 1.37 -16.87
N THR A 183 -32.86 1.95 -15.66
CA THR A 183 -34.04 2.43 -14.93
C THR A 183 -34.74 3.57 -15.68
N LEU A 184 -33.98 4.52 -16.25
CA LEU A 184 -34.53 5.56 -17.12
C LEU A 184 -35.27 4.93 -18.31
N LEU A 185 -34.64 4.00 -19.02
CA LEU A 185 -35.27 3.31 -20.17
C LEU A 185 -36.52 2.53 -19.76
N ASP A 186 -36.55 1.92 -18.58
CA ASP A 186 -37.73 1.21 -18.05
C ASP A 186 -38.90 2.17 -17.77
N LYS A 187 -38.61 3.37 -17.27
CA LYS A 187 -39.63 4.40 -17.03
C LYS A 187 -40.10 5.06 -18.33
N GLU A 188 -39.20 5.30 -19.27
CA GLU A 188 -39.54 5.75 -20.64
C GLU A 188 -40.46 4.71 -21.30
N LEU A 189 -40.12 3.42 -21.24
CA LEU A 189 -40.94 2.32 -21.76
C LEU A 189 -42.33 2.25 -21.09
N SER A 190 -42.40 2.52 -19.79
CA SER A 190 -43.68 2.54 -19.04
C SER A 190 -44.57 3.71 -19.46
N GLU A 191 -43.99 4.89 -19.73
CA GLU A 191 -44.72 6.02 -20.32
C GLU A 191 -45.27 5.66 -21.71
N VAL A 192 -44.43 5.08 -22.57
CA VAL A 192 -44.80 4.62 -23.91
C VAL A 192 -45.98 3.64 -23.85
N LYS A 193 -45.94 2.66 -22.94
CA LYS A 193 -47.04 1.71 -22.74
C LYS A 193 -48.33 2.39 -22.25
N ALA A 194 -48.22 3.32 -21.29
CA ALA A 194 -49.38 4.07 -20.80
C ALA A 194 -49.99 4.96 -21.89
N GLU A 195 -49.17 5.53 -22.78
CA GLU A 195 -49.62 6.31 -23.93
C GLU A 195 -50.36 5.45 -24.96
N ILE A 196 -49.87 4.25 -25.25
CA ILE A 196 -50.58 3.27 -26.11
C ILE A 196 -51.96 2.97 -25.52
N GLN A 197 -52.02 2.64 -24.23
CA GLN A 197 -53.28 2.29 -23.54
C GLN A 197 -54.27 3.46 -23.53
N TYR A 198 -53.80 4.66 -23.21
CA TYR A 198 -54.62 5.87 -23.24
C TYR A 198 -55.22 6.13 -24.63
N ASN A 199 -54.39 6.05 -25.69
CA ASN A 199 -54.82 6.24 -27.06
C ASN A 199 -55.80 5.14 -27.53
N GLN A 200 -55.59 3.90 -27.08
CA GLN A 200 -56.50 2.80 -27.36
C GLN A 200 -57.87 3.03 -26.72
N ILE A 201 -57.94 3.42 -25.45
CA ILE A 201 -59.21 3.73 -24.77
C ILE A 201 -59.90 4.93 -25.43
N LYS A 202 -59.15 5.95 -25.83
CA LYS A 202 -59.67 7.10 -26.58
C LYS A 202 -60.28 6.68 -27.93
N SER A 203 -59.61 5.80 -28.69
CA SER A 203 -60.11 5.27 -29.97
C SER A 203 -61.36 4.39 -29.83
N GLN A 204 -61.58 3.79 -28.66
CA GLN A 204 -62.81 3.02 -28.34
C GLN A 204 -64.04 3.92 -28.13
N GLY A 205 -63.89 5.25 -28.17
CA GLY A 205 -65.00 6.21 -28.14
C GLY A 205 -65.53 6.53 -26.74
N TYR A 206 -64.76 6.25 -25.69
CA TYR A 206 -65.14 6.63 -24.33
C TYR A 206 -65.15 8.16 -24.16
N ALA A 207 -66.18 8.70 -23.53
CA ALA A 207 -66.24 10.13 -23.19
C ALA A 207 -65.12 10.51 -22.21
N ASP A 208 -64.56 11.71 -22.37
CA ASP A 208 -63.47 12.24 -21.53
C ASP A 208 -63.84 12.28 -20.03
N SER A 209 -65.14 12.43 -19.72
CA SER A 209 -65.67 12.43 -18.35
C SER A 209 -65.81 11.02 -17.74
N SER A 210 -65.65 9.96 -18.54
CA SER A 210 -65.83 8.59 -18.06
C SER A 210 -64.74 8.18 -17.06
N THR A 211 -65.10 7.34 -16.10
CA THR A 211 -64.15 6.79 -15.12
C THR A 211 -62.98 6.09 -15.81
N LYS A 212 -63.24 5.36 -16.91
CA LYS A 212 -62.21 4.66 -17.69
C LYS A 212 -61.19 5.62 -18.31
N MET A 213 -61.64 6.72 -18.91
CA MET A 213 -60.74 7.76 -19.45
C MET A 213 -59.97 8.49 -18.35
N ARG A 214 -60.63 8.79 -17.21
CA ARG A 214 -59.96 9.45 -16.07
C ARG A 214 -58.86 8.58 -15.47
N THR A 215 -59.10 7.28 -15.30
CA THR A 215 -58.08 6.34 -14.80
C THR A 215 -56.89 6.25 -15.75
N ALA A 216 -57.13 6.05 -17.06
CA ALA A 216 -56.06 5.97 -18.06
C ALA A 216 -55.24 7.27 -18.13
N ASN A 217 -55.88 8.44 -17.99
CA ASN A 217 -55.17 9.72 -17.93
C ASN A 217 -54.32 9.86 -16.66
N LEU A 218 -54.81 9.40 -15.50
CA LEU A 218 -54.04 9.40 -14.25
C LEU A 218 -52.84 8.45 -14.33
N GLU A 219 -52.98 7.29 -14.97
CA GLU A 219 -51.88 6.35 -15.22
C GLU A 219 -50.81 6.96 -16.13
N LEU A 220 -51.21 7.60 -17.23
CA LEU A 220 -50.28 8.32 -18.12
C LEU A 220 -49.55 9.45 -17.39
N LEU A 221 -50.26 10.25 -16.59
CA LEU A 221 -49.64 11.31 -15.78
C LEU A 221 -48.71 10.75 -14.71
N GLY A 222 -49.02 9.59 -14.13
CA GLY A 222 -48.16 8.86 -13.20
C GLY A 222 -46.86 8.43 -13.88
N ALA A 223 -46.97 7.75 -15.02
CA ALA A 223 -45.83 7.27 -15.79
C ALA A 223 -44.90 8.44 -16.23
N LYS A 224 -45.48 9.56 -16.67
CA LYS A 224 -44.72 10.79 -17.00
C LYS A 224 -43.92 11.32 -15.82
N ARG A 225 -44.49 11.34 -14.61
CA ARG A 225 -43.77 11.79 -13.41
C ARG A 225 -42.64 10.83 -13.04
N GLU A 226 -42.87 9.53 -13.14
CA GLU A 226 -41.83 8.53 -12.86
C GLU A 226 -40.68 8.62 -13.86
N HIS A 227 -40.97 8.83 -15.14
CA HIS A 227 -39.97 9.07 -16.17
C HIS A 227 -39.16 10.34 -15.88
N GLN A 228 -39.81 11.47 -15.60
CA GLN A 228 -39.11 12.72 -15.24
C GLN A 228 -38.19 12.56 -14.02
N ASN A 229 -38.63 11.80 -13.01
CA ASN A 229 -37.81 11.53 -11.83
C ASN A 229 -36.60 10.64 -12.19
N ALA A 230 -36.79 9.61 -13.01
CA ALA A 230 -35.69 8.76 -13.47
C ALA A 230 -34.68 9.55 -14.33
N ASP A 231 -35.17 10.44 -15.19
CA ASP A 231 -34.34 11.32 -16.02
C ASP A 231 -33.50 12.28 -15.17
N PHE A 232 -34.09 12.87 -14.13
CA PHE A 232 -33.36 13.69 -13.17
C PHE A 232 -32.27 12.90 -12.44
N ASN A 233 -32.59 11.71 -11.92
CA ASN A 233 -31.63 10.86 -11.21
C ASN A 233 -30.48 10.43 -12.11
N PHE A 234 -30.79 9.98 -13.33
CA PHE A 234 -29.78 9.63 -14.32
C PHE A 234 -28.89 10.83 -14.66
N SER A 235 -29.49 12.00 -14.91
CA SER A 235 -28.74 13.23 -15.20
C SER A 235 -27.81 13.64 -14.07
N ALA A 236 -28.25 13.49 -12.81
CA ALA A 236 -27.42 13.74 -11.64
C ALA A 236 -26.24 12.76 -11.56
N SER A 237 -26.49 11.45 -11.70
CA SER A 237 -25.44 10.42 -11.72
C SER A 237 -24.45 10.61 -12.87
N TYR A 238 -24.95 10.96 -14.06
CA TYR A 238 -24.12 11.24 -15.23
C TYR A 238 -23.19 12.43 -15.00
N ARG A 239 -23.67 13.53 -14.40
CA ARG A 239 -22.83 14.70 -14.11
C ARG A 239 -21.69 14.36 -13.14
N VAL A 240 -21.98 13.62 -12.09
CA VAL A 240 -20.96 13.15 -11.13
C VAL A 240 -19.93 12.26 -11.83
N PHE A 241 -20.38 11.34 -12.69
CA PHE A 241 -19.49 10.49 -13.47
C PHE A 241 -18.63 11.31 -14.44
N ALA A 242 -19.23 12.24 -15.18
CA ALA A 242 -18.56 13.10 -16.15
C ALA A 242 -17.47 13.97 -15.48
N GLU A 243 -17.78 14.59 -14.34
CA GLU A 243 -16.83 15.35 -13.54
C GLU A 243 -15.66 14.47 -13.07
N SER A 244 -15.94 13.25 -12.59
CA SER A 244 -14.90 12.30 -12.16
C SER A 244 -13.98 11.85 -13.29
N CYS A 245 -14.43 11.94 -14.55
CA CYS A 245 -13.69 11.52 -15.74
C CYS A 245 -13.16 12.70 -16.58
N GLY A 246 -13.33 13.95 -16.11
CA GLY A 246 -12.84 15.14 -16.80
C GLY A 246 -13.58 15.47 -18.10
N ILE A 247 -14.83 15.01 -18.24
CA ILE A 247 -15.65 15.21 -19.44
C ILE A 247 -16.43 16.53 -19.32
N THR A 248 -16.41 17.33 -20.39
CA THR A 248 -17.28 18.51 -20.53
C THR A 248 -18.69 18.08 -20.89
N THR A 249 -19.71 18.56 -20.17
CA THR A 249 -21.12 18.14 -20.28
C THR A 249 -21.86 18.66 -21.53
N ASP A 250 -21.13 18.96 -22.60
CA ASP A 250 -21.69 19.58 -23.82
C ASP A 250 -22.21 18.54 -24.82
N GLU A 251 -21.83 17.27 -24.66
CA GLU A 251 -22.27 16.15 -25.50
C GLU A 251 -23.54 15.49 -24.94
N ASP A 252 -24.41 14.99 -25.83
CA ASP A 252 -25.62 14.25 -25.43
C ASP A 252 -25.24 13.00 -24.62
N PRO A 253 -25.78 12.82 -23.39
CA PRO A 253 -25.42 11.72 -22.52
C PRO A 253 -25.62 10.34 -23.17
N ARG A 254 -26.69 10.16 -23.97
CA ARG A 254 -27.02 8.88 -24.62
C ARG A 254 -25.99 8.52 -25.70
N THR A 255 -25.56 9.51 -26.48
CA THR A 255 -24.53 9.36 -27.52
C THR A 255 -23.17 9.01 -26.91
N PHE A 256 -22.74 9.77 -25.89
CA PHE A 256 -21.50 9.50 -25.17
C PHE A 256 -21.48 8.08 -24.58
N LEU A 257 -22.56 7.73 -23.90
CA LEU A 257 -22.74 6.44 -23.27
C LEU A 257 -22.61 5.30 -24.29
N THR A 258 -23.23 5.45 -25.47
CA THR A 258 -23.09 4.52 -26.60
C THR A 258 -21.64 4.32 -27.00
N SER A 259 -20.88 5.40 -27.10
CA SER A 259 -19.45 5.32 -27.39
C SER A 259 -18.65 4.65 -26.26
N LEU A 260 -19.02 4.90 -25.01
CA LEU A 260 -18.34 4.35 -23.84
C LEU A 260 -18.46 2.83 -23.78
N TRP A 261 -19.67 2.27 -23.83
CA TRP A 261 -19.81 0.81 -23.71
C TRP A 261 -19.39 0.04 -24.95
N ASN A 262 -19.48 0.64 -26.15
CA ASN A 262 -18.90 0.03 -27.35
C ASN A 262 -17.38 -0.07 -27.25
N SER A 263 -16.74 0.83 -26.51
CA SER A 263 -15.31 0.79 -26.24
C SER A 263 -14.88 -0.17 -25.13
N LEU A 264 -15.83 -0.74 -24.36
CA LEU A 264 -15.51 -1.72 -23.32
C LEU A 264 -14.97 -3.03 -23.95
N PRO A 265 -13.77 -3.47 -23.56
CA PRO A 265 -13.17 -4.67 -24.11
C PRO A 265 -13.95 -5.91 -23.68
N THR A 266 -14.13 -6.84 -24.62
CA THR A 266 -14.68 -8.16 -24.31
C THR A 266 -13.56 -9.06 -23.83
N GLN A 267 -13.61 -9.47 -22.56
CA GLN A 267 -12.65 -10.40 -21.97
C GLN A 267 -13.34 -11.74 -21.63
N LYS A 268 -12.55 -12.80 -21.49
CA LYS A 268 -13.01 -14.06 -20.89
C LYS A 268 -12.81 -14.00 -19.38
N ALA A 269 -13.67 -14.69 -18.64
CA ALA A 269 -13.51 -14.85 -17.20
C ALA A 269 -12.21 -15.60 -16.89
N ALA A 270 -11.39 -15.02 -16.01
CA ALA A 270 -10.08 -15.54 -15.62
C ALA A 270 -10.23 -16.86 -14.87
N ASP A 271 -9.39 -17.83 -15.22
CA ASP A 271 -9.29 -19.07 -14.48
C ASP A 271 -8.27 -18.90 -13.35
N ILE A 272 -8.74 -19.05 -12.11
CA ILE A 272 -7.91 -18.96 -10.92
C ILE A 272 -6.78 -20.00 -10.92
N GLU A 273 -6.93 -21.13 -11.61
CA GLU A 273 -5.89 -22.17 -11.72
C GLU A 273 -4.68 -21.74 -12.55
N GLN A 274 -4.78 -20.63 -13.29
CA GLN A 274 -3.64 -20.03 -13.98
C GLN A 274 -2.63 -19.39 -13.01
N TYR A 275 -3.07 -19.12 -11.78
CA TYR A 275 -2.23 -18.52 -10.74
C TYR A 275 -1.68 -19.63 -9.83
N PRO A 276 -0.37 -19.63 -9.55
CA PRO A 276 0.20 -20.62 -8.64
C PRO A 276 -0.27 -20.36 -7.21
N GLN A 277 -0.60 -21.43 -6.47
CA GLN A 277 -0.97 -21.34 -5.06
C GLN A 277 0.09 -20.60 -4.22
N SER A 278 1.38 -20.76 -4.56
CA SER A 278 2.48 -20.09 -3.87
C SER A 278 2.47 -18.56 -4.01
N ALA A 279 1.72 -18.00 -4.97
CA ALA A 279 1.54 -16.55 -5.09
C ALA A 279 0.31 -16.04 -4.33
N TYR A 280 -0.48 -16.90 -3.68
CA TYR A 280 -1.68 -16.48 -2.95
C TYR A 280 -1.31 -15.58 -1.77
N LYS A 281 -1.79 -14.34 -1.77
CA LYS A 281 -1.32 -13.28 -0.84
C LYS A 281 -1.37 -13.68 0.64
N PRO A 282 -2.49 -14.22 1.18
CA PRO A 282 -2.53 -14.64 2.58
C PRO A 282 -1.49 -15.71 2.93
N LEU A 283 -1.19 -16.62 1.99
CA LEU A 283 -0.18 -17.65 2.19
C LEU A 283 1.23 -17.03 2.19
N VAL A 284 1.55 -16.19 1.19
CA VAL A 284 2.85 -15.50 1.13
C VAL A 284 3.07 -14.63 2.37
N GLU A 285 2.05 -13.92 2.82
CA GLU A 285 2.13 -13.10 4.02
C GLU A 285 2.39 -13.94 5.27
N ALA A 286 1.68 -15.06 5.43
CA ALA A 286 1.87 -15.98 6.56
C ALA A 286 3.27 -16.60 6.57
N GLU A 287 3.76 -17.09 5.43
CA GLU A 287 5.10 -17.69 5.29
C GLU A 287 6.21 -16.66 5.54
N ARG A 288 6.07 -15.46 4.99
CA ARG A 288 7.01 -14.36 5.20
C ARG A 288 7.03 -13.92 6.66
N GLN A 289 5.87 -13.80 7.30
CA GLN A 289 5.79 -13.44 8.72
C GLN A 289 6.42 -14.52 9.61
N HIS A 290 6.18 -15.80 9.34
CA HIS A 290 6.82 -16.92 10.04
C HIS A 290 8.36 -16.88 9.90
N THR A 291 8.85 -16.64 8.69
CA THR A 291 10.29 -16.51 8.42
C THR A 291 10.90 -15.33 9.17
N GLN A 292 10.26 -14.16 9.12
CA GLN A 292 10.71 -12.94 9.82
C GLN A 292 10.70 -13.12 11.33
N ASN A 293 9.65 -13.71 11.90
CA ASN A 293 9.54 -13.93 13.34
C ASN A 293 10.53 -15.00 13.82
N THR A 294 10.84 -16.00 13.01
CA THR A 294 11.88 -17.00 13.33
C THR A 294 13.25 -16.34 13.50
N VAL A 295 13.65 -15.46 12.57
CA VAL A 295 14.90 -14.69 12.69
C VAL A 295 14.86 -13.76 13.90
N ARG A 296 13.73 -13.06 14.14
CA ARG A 296 13.55 -12.20 15.32
C ARG A 296 13.75 -12.98 16.62
N ARG A 297 13.11 -14.15 16.73
CA ARG A 297 13.23 -15.04 17.90
C ARG A 297 14.66 -15.50 18.10
N ASP A 298 15.40 -15.88 17.05
CA ASP A 298 16.80 -16.30 17.17
C ASP A 298 17.70 -15.17 17.73
N ILE A 299 17.47 -13.94 17.28
CA ILE A 299 18.18 -12.75 17.77
C ILE A 299 17.83 -12.48 19.24
N GLU A 300 16.55 -12.40 19.59
CA GLU A 300 16.07 -12.08 20.94
C GLU A 300 16.39 -13.19 21.96
N LEU A 301 16.38 -14.44 21.52
CA LEU A 301 16.66 -15.63 22.34
C LEU A 301 18.16 -15.97 22.45
N SER A 302 19.04 -15.13 21.90
CA SER A 302 20.49 -15.29 22.00
C SER A 302 20.99 -15.46 23.45
N PRO A 303 21.85 -16.46 23.73
CA PRO A 303 22.23 -16.80 25.10
C PRO A 303 23.30 -15.89 25.71
N PHE A 304 24.15 -15.23 24.93
CA PHE A 304 25.17 -14.31 25.47
C PHE A 304 25.71 -13.35 24.39
N SER A 305 26.38 -12.28 24.81
CA SER A 305 27.21 -11.43 23.95
C SER A 305 28.52 -11.06 24.63
N ILE A 306 29.57 -10.86 23.83
CA ILE A 306 30.90 -10.44 24.25
C ILE A 306 31.33 -9.28 23.37
N SER A 307 31.73 -8.18 23.98
CA SER A 307 32.37 -7.05 23.30
C SER A 307 33.70 -6.70 23.96
N ALA A 308 34.57 -6.09 23.19
CA ALA A 308 35.86 -5.58 23.63
C ALA A 308 35.92 -4.07 23.43
N ASP A 309 36.59 -3.40 24.35
CA ASP A 309 36.94 -1.99 24.26
C ASP A 309 38.44 -1.83 24.47
N ALA A 310 39.04 -0.89 23.76
CA ALA A 310 40.41 -0.46 23.96
C ALA A 310 40.47 1.05 23.82
N GLY A 311 41.36 1.71 24.54
CA GLY A 311 41.44 3.16 24.46
C GLY A 311 42.75 3.74 24.95
N TYR A 312 42.93 5.02 24.64
CA TYR A 312 44.03 5.84 25.09
C TYR A 312 43.46 7.11 25.71
N LYS A 313 43.96 7.45 26.89
CA LYS A 313 43.53 8.63 27.64
C LYS A 313 44.73 9.50 27.96
N LEU A 314 44.64 10.76 27.57
CA LEU A 314 45.53 11.85 27.95
C LEU A 314 44.78 12.76 28.91
N ARG A 315 45.41 13.09 30.03
CA ARG A 315 44.92 14.12 30.95
C ARG A 315 46.06 15.07 31.28
N ASN A 316 45.84 16.34 31.00
CA ASN A 316 46.72 17.43 31.40
C ASN A 316 46.04 18.19 32.54
N THR A 317 46.70 18.25 33.69
CA THR A 317 46.23 19.01 34.85
C THR A 317 47.19 20.16 35.12
N LYS A 318 46.65 21.38 35.24
CA LYS A 318 47.38 22.59 35.60
C LYS A 318 46.72 23.24 36.81
N ILE A 319 47.53 23.64 37.79
CA ILE A 319 47.07 24.34 38.99
C ILE A 319 47.78 25.70 39.05
N GLY A 320 47.02 26.78 38.91
CA GLY A 320 47.53 28.17 38.96
C GLY A 320 48.59 28.47 37.88
N GLY A 321 49.67 29.13 38.28
CA GLY A 321 50.79 29.50 37.40
C GLY A 321 51.86 28.41 37.19
N GLY A 322 51.68 27.21 37.76
CA GLY A 322 52.66 26.12 37.69
C GLY A 322 52.72 25.40 36.34
N SER A 323 53.73 24.54 36.20
CA SER A 323 53.87 23.63 35.04
C SER A 323 52.74 22.60 35.01
N ALA A 324 52.29 22.28 33.80
CA ALA A 324 51.28 21.25 33.57
C ALA A 324 51.83 19.84 33.86
N THR A 325 51.07 19.00 34.55
CA THR A 325 51.32 17.57 34.67
C THR A 325 50.53 16.82 33.61
N ASN A 326 51.23 16.04 32.80
CA ASN A 326 50.63 15.17 31.79
C ASN A 326 50.60 13.73 32.27
N GLU A 327 49.40 13.15 32.28
CA GLU A 327 49.15 11.74 32.57
C GLU A 327 48.64 11.07 31.30
N HIS A 328 49.20 9.89 31.00
CA HIS A 328 48.83 9.08 29.85
C HIS A 328 48.46 7.68 30.34
N SER A 329 47.33 7.13 29.90
CA SER A 329 46.95 5.75 30.20
C SER A 329 46.42 5.02 28.96
N VAL A 330 46.66 3.71 28.93
CA VAL A 330 46.09 2.77 27.95
C VAL A 330 45.02 1.94 28.66
N LEU A 331 43.88 1.77 28.01
CA LEU A 331 42.69 1.07 28.49
C LEU A 331 42.45 -0.16 27.60
N GLY A 332 42.03 -1.26 28.21
CA GLY A 332 41.55 -2.44 27.50
C GLY A 332 40.56 -3.21 28.34
N GLY A 333 39.44 -3.63 27.77
CA GLY A 333 38.33 -4.24 28.49
C GLY A 333 37.56 -5.25 27.65
N LEU A 334 36.90 -6.17 28.35
CA LEU A 334 35.92 -7.11 27.83
C LEU A 334 34.62 -6.94 28.60
N ASN A 335 33.52 -6.82 27.88
CA ASN A 335 32.17 -6.78 28.40
C ASN A 335 31.42 -8.03 27.96
N ILE A 336 30.86 -8.76 28.93
CA ILE A 336 30.11 -9.99 28.72
C ILE A 336 28.70 -9.77 29.22
N GLN A 337 27.71 -9.99 28.37
CA GLN A 337 26.30 -9.95 28.74
C GLN A 337 25.68 -11.34 28.58
N PHE A 338 24.95 -11.78 29.60
CA PHE A 338 24.26 -13.07 29.65
C PHE A 338 22.85 -12.87 30.25
N PRO A 339 21.96 -13.87 30.23
CA PRO A 339 20.58 -13.69 30.66
C PRO A 339 20.57 -13.39 32.15
N GLY A 340 20.20 -12.16 32.48
CA GLY A 340 20.18 -11.67 33.84
C GLY A 340 21.45 -11.02 34.34
N GLY A 341 22.53 -10.96 33.59
CA GLY A 341 23.75 -10.39 34.14
C GLY A 341 24.69 -9.78 33.11
N LYS A 342 25.61 -8.98 33.65
CA LYS A 342 26.69 -8.36 32.91
C LYS A 342 27.96 -8.49 33.74
N ALA A 343 29.06 -8.85 33.09
CA ALA A 343 30.39 -8.89 33.66
C ALA A 343 31.31 -8.02 32.82
N TYR A 344 32.16 -7.23 33.46
CA TYR A 344 33.20 -6.44 32.81
C TYR A 344 34.54 -6.77 33.46
N THR A 345 35.56 -6.96 32.63
CA THR A 345 36.94 -7.07 33.07
C THR A 345 37.80 -6.17 32.21
N GLY A 346 38.60 -5.31 32.81
CA GLY A 346 39.47 -4.41 32.08
C GLY A 346 40.68 -3.96 32.87
N VAL A 347 41.65 -3.38 32.17
CA VAL A 347 42.90 -2.87 32.70
C VAL A 347 43.10 -1.44 32.24
N GLU A 348 43.61 -0.61 33.15
CA GLU A 348 44.09 0.74 32.86
C GLU A 348 45.54 0.83 33.29
N VAL A 349 46.44 1.04 32.33
CA VAL A 349 47.89 1.08 32.55
C VAL A 349 48.37 2.52 32.36
N PRO A 350 48.77 3.24 33.43
CA PRO A 350 49.44 4.52 33.31
C PRO A 350 50.82 4.34 32.67
N LEU A 351 51.13 5.09 31.61
CA LEU A 351 52.41 4.97 30.90
C LEU A 351 53.58 5.58 31.68
N SER A 352 53.31 6.57 32.53
CA SER A 352 54.32 7.22 33.39
C SER A 352 54.72 6.38 34.60
N ASP A 353 53.83 5.50 35.08
CA ASP A 353 54.11 4.53 36.13
C ASP A 353 53.34 3.22 35.87
N PRO A 354 53.90 2.32 35.05
CA PRO A 354 53.27 1.05 34.73
C PRO A 354 53.00 0.16 35.96
N LYS A 355 53.68 0.42 37.10
CA LYS A 355 53.45 -0.31 38.35
C LYS A 355 52.14 0.08 39.03
N SER A 356 51.56 1.24 38.67
CA SER A 356 50.26 1.71 39.15
C SER A 356 49.09 1.26 38.25
N THR A 357 49.18 0.07 37.64
CA THR A 357 48.11 -0.50 36.81
C THR A 357 46.84 -0.74 37.63
N ALA A 358 45.69 -0.25 37.15
CA ALA A 358 44.39 -0.49 37.76
C ALA A 358 43.64 -1.61 37.01
N ILE A 359 43.08 -2.56 37.76
CA ILE A 359 42.20 -3.61 37.23
C ILE A 359 40.76 -3.23 37.56
N LYS A 360 39.92 -3.14 36.54
CA LYS A 360 38.49 -2.80 36.64
C LYS A 360 37.67 -4.07 36.47
N LEU A 361 36.99 -4.49 37.54
CA LEU A 361 36.05 -5.60 37.52
C LEU A 361 34.67 -5.08 37.90
N SER A 362 33.65 -5.40 37.12
CA SER A 362 32.26 -5.19 37.54
C SER A 362 31.42 -6.41 37.21
N PHE A 363 30.48 -6.74 38.10
CA PHE A 363 29.58 -7.86 37.92
C PHE A 363 28.20 -7.46 38.43
N SER A 364 27.18 -7.74 37.64
CA SER A 364 25.77 -7.54 38.00
C SER A 364 24.98 -8.78 37.61
N TRP A 365 24.07 -9.21 38.48
CA TRP A 365 23.22 -10.37 38.24
C TRP A 365 21.83 -10.20 38.86
N ASN A 366 20.81 -10.54 38.07
CA ASN A 366 19.41 -10.60 38.41
C ASN A 366 18.93 -12.05 38.20
N PRO A 367 18.73 -12.84 39.27
CA PRO A 367 18.40 -14.26 39.15
C PRO A 367 16.99 -14.52 38.61
N PHE A 368 16.04 -13.59 38.75
CA PHE A 368 14.66 -13.78 38.29
C PHE A 368 14.54 -13.83 36.76
N SER A 369 15.48 -13.19 36.06
CA SER A 369 15.56 -13.19 34.59
C SER A 369 15.74 -14.59 33.98
N ILE A 370 16.28 -15.55 34.72
CA ILE A 370 16.43 -16.93 34.24
C ILE A 370 15.06 -17.58 34.11
N LYS A 371 14.16 -17.29 35.06
CA LYS A 371 12.78 -17.78 35.01
C LYS A 371 11.99 -17.10 33.88
N THR A 372 12.13 -15.78 33.72
CA THR A 372 11.49 -15.08 32.58
C THR A 372 11.99 -15.63 31.26
N ARG A 373 13.30 -15.88 31.12
CA ARG A 373 13.89 -16.48 29.91
C ARG A 373 13.32 -17.85 29.56
N LYS A 374 13.04 -18.69 30.56
CA LYS A 374 12.37 -19.99 30.33
C LYS A 374 10.94 -19.80 29.83
N LEU A 375 10.21 -18.79 30.32
CA LEU A 375 8.87 -18.47 29.85
C LEU A 375 8.91 -17.90 28.42
N ASP A 376 9.87 -17.02 28.11
CA ASP A 376 10.04 -16.44 26.77
C ASP A 376 10.29 -17.55 25.73
N LYS A 377 11.09 -18.57 26.07
CA LYS A 377 11.31 -19.73 25.19
C LYS A 377 10.02 -20.54 24.97
N LYS A 378 9.23 -20.78 26.01
CA LYS A 378 7.95 -21.48 25.87
C LYS A 378 6.94 -20.68 25.05
N ASN A 379 6.89 -19.36 25.25
CA ASN A 379 6.03 -18.49 24.46
C ASN A 379 6.47 -18.50 22.99
N ALA A 380 7.77 -18.47 22.71
CA ALA A 380 8.31 -18.58 21.36
C ALA A 380 7.96 -19.91 20.67
N GLU A 381 7.93 -21.03 21.41
CA GLU A 381 7.46 -22.33 20.90
C GLU A 381 5.97 -22.30 20.54
N PHE A 382 5.13 -21.67 21.39
CA PHE A 382 3.72 -21.49 21.08
C PHE A 382 3.48 -20.54 19.90
N ASP A 383 4.24 -19.44 19.81
CA ASP A 383 4.17 -18.51 18.69
C ASP A 383 4.52 -19.19 17.36
N ASP A 384 5.56 -20.04 17.33
CA ASP A 384 5.90 -20.84 16.14
C ASP A 384 4.77 -21.80 15.75
N ALA A 385 4.16 -22.47 16.72
CA ALA A 385 3.03 -23.38 16.46
C ALA A 385 1.80 -22.63 15.92
N ILE A 386 1.48 -21.45 16.48
CA ILE A 386 0.39 -20.59 15.99
C ILE A 386 0.67 -20.10 14.56
N GLU A 387 1.89 -19.69 14.26
CA GLU A 387 2.27 -19.25 12.91
C GLU A 387 2.15 -20.37 11.88
N ARG A 388 2.53 -21.61 12.22
CA ARG A 388 2.32 -22.78 11.35
C ARG A 388 0.84 -23.07 11.10
N LEU A 389 -0.01 -22.92 12.11
CA LEU A 389 -1.45 -23.06 11.95
C LEU A 389 -2.00 -22.00 10.99
N LYS A 390 -1.56 -20.74 11.10
CA LYS A 390 -1.95 -19.68 10.15
C LYS A 390 -1.58 -19.99 8.71
N ILE A 391 -0.42 -20.62 8.47
CA ILE A 391 -0.02 -21.07 7.14
C ILE A 391 -0.99 -22.14 6.62
N GLU A 392 -1.39 -23.09 7.47
CA GLU A 392 -2.34 -24.14 7.08
C GLU A 392 -3.75 -23.56 6.83
N ASP A 393 -4.23 -22.68 7.70
CA ASP A 393 -5.49 -21.95 7.53
C ASP A 393 -5.49 -21.18 6.19
N ALA A 394 -4.37 -20.54 5.81
CA ALA A 394 -4.23 -19.85 4.54
C ALA A 394 -4.33 -20.79 3.33
N LYS A 395 -3.83 -22.05 3.44
CA LYS A 395 -4.01 -23.07 2.39
C LYS A 395 -5.46 -23.54 2.30
N GLU A 396 -6.15 -23.73 3.42
CA GLU A 396 -7.57 -24.09 3.44
C GLU A 396 -8.44 -22.97 2.84
N GLN A 397 -8.12 -21.72 3.18
CA GLN A 397 -8.75 -20.54 2.58
C GLN A 397 -8.55 -20.50 1.07
N TYR A 398 -7.34 -20.80 0.57
CA TYR A 398 -7.09 -20.90 -0.86
C TYR A 398 -7.99 -21.94 -1.53
N GLN A 399 -8.15 -23.14 -0.93
CA GLN A 399 -9.03 -24.18 -1.48
C GLN A 399 -10.51 -23.74 -1.52
N THR A 400 -10.95 -23.00 -0.51
CA THR A 400 -12.30 -22.42 -0.49
C THR A 400 -12.45 -21.36 -1.58
N GLN A 401 -11.47 -20.47 -1.72
CA GLN A 401 -11.44 -19.43 -2.74
C GLN A 401 -11.42 -20.01 -4.15
N LEU A 402 -10.69 -21.10 -4.38
CA LEU A 402 -10.65 -21.84 -5.64
C LEU A 402 -12.06 -22.32 -6.03
N ARG A 403 -12.78 -22.96 -5.11
CA ARG A 403 -14.14 -23.47 -5.36
C ARG A 403 -15.11 -22.32 -5.66
N THR A 404 -15.07 -21.27 -4.85
CA THR A 404 -15.93 -20.09 -5.04
C THR A 404 -15.66 -19.42 -6.39
N ASN A 405 -14.39 -19.24 -6.75
CA ASN A 405 -14.00 -18.60 -8.00
C ASN A 405 -14.44 -19.43 -9.23
N LYS A 406 -14.36 -20.76 -9.18
CA LYS A 406 -14.88 -21.62 -10.26
C LYS A 406 -16.37 -21.43 -10.50
N ILE A 407 -17.17 -21.42 -9.43
CA ILE A 407 -18.62 -21.17 -9.52
C ILE A 407 -18.90 -19.78 -10.10
N SER A 408 -18.17 -18.76 -9.62
CA SER A 408 -18.30 -17.39 -10.15
C SER A 408 -17.88 -17.29 -11.61
N ASN A 409 -16.83 -17.99 -12.03
CA ASN A 409 -16.38 -18.01 -13.43
C ASN A 409 -17.46 -18.61 -14.35
N GLU A 410 -18.05 -19.75 -13.97
CA GLU A 410 -19.16 -20.36 -14.70
C GLU A 410 -20.35 -19.41 -14.82
N GLN A 411 -20.70 -18.72 -13.72
CA GLN A 411 -21.77 -17.71 -13.72
C GLN A 411 -21.46 -16.52 -14.64
N MET A 412 -20.24 -15.99 -14.61
CA MET A 412 -19.80 -14.89 -15.47
C MET A 412 -19.86 -15.28 -16.95
N THR A 413 -19.40 -16.49 -17.28
CA THR A 413 -19.41 -17.04 -18.65
C THR A 413 -20.84 -17.23 -19.16
N TRP A 414 -21.73 -17.77 -18.32
CA TRP A 414 -23.15 -17.90 -18.65
C TRP A 414 -23.81 -16.53 -18.89
N GLN A 415 -23.58 -15.56 -18.00
CA GLN A 415 -24.18 -14.22 -18.11
C GLN A 415 -23.69 -13.49 -19.37
N GLN A 416 -22.41 -13.61 -19.70
CA GLN A 416 -21.85 -13.01 -20.92
C GLN A 416 -22.47 -13.61 -22.19
N THR A 417 -22.67 -14.93 -22.22
CA THR A 417 -23.30 -15.63 -23.36
C THR A 417 -24.77 -15.25 -23.48
N ALA A 418 -25.53 -15.31 -22.38
CA ALA A 418 -26.95 -15.01 -22.37
C ALA A 418 -27.24 -13.56 -22.80
N THR A 419 -26.45 -12.58 -22.32
CA THR A 419 -26.63 -11.17 -22.70
C THR A 419 -26.20 -10.86 -24.13
N ALA A 420 -25.22 -11.61 -24.69
CA ALA A 420 -24.85 -11.50 -26.10
C ALA A 420 -25.97 -12.03 -27.02
N ASP A 421 -26.54 -13.19 -26.67
CA ASP A 421 -27.66 -13.79 -27.41
C ASP A 421 -28.89 -12.87 -27.35
N GLU A 422 -29.24 -12.37 -26.16
CA GLU A 422 -30.33 -11.41 -25.92
C GLU A 422 -30.17 -10.15 -26.79
N LEU A 423 -28.97 -9.55 -26.82
CA LEU A 423 -28.68 -8.37 -27.62
C LEU A 423 -28.92 -8.62 -29.11
N SER A 424 -28.51 -9.78 -29.63
CA SER A 424 -28.72 -10.12 -31.04
C SER A 424 -30.20 -10.19 -31.42
N ILE A 425 -31.03 -10.75 -30.53
CA ILE A 425 -32.48 -10.89 -30.73
C ILE A 425 -33.16 -9.52 -30.70
N TYR A 426 -32.86 -8.69 -29.69
CA TYR A 426 -33.47 -7.36 -29.60
C TYR A 426 -33.05 -6.42 -30.72
N LYS A 427 -31.82 -6.58 -31.23
CA LYS A 427 -31.35 -5.84 -32.40
C LYS A 427 -32.21 -6.15 -33.62
N GLN A 428 -32.36 -7.43 -33.94
CA GLN A 428 -33.18 -7.86 -35.06
C GLN A 428 -34.63 -7.38 -34.90
N ASN A 429 -35.19 -7.49 -33.69
CA ASN A 429 -36.55 -7.02 -33.41
C ASN A 429 -36.71 -5.50 -33.62
N ALA A 430 -35.73 -4.68 -33.20
CA ALA A 430 -35.75 -3.24 -33.42
C ALA A 430 -35.66 -2.87 -34.90
N ASP A 431 -34.79 -3.57 -35.66
CA ASP A 431 -34.64 -3.35 -37.11
C ASP A 431 -35.94 -3.71 -37.88
N ASP A 432 -36.57 -4.84 -37.54
CA ASP A 432 -37.84 -5.29 -38.13
C ASP A 432 -38.97 -4.30 -37.83
N HIS A 433 -39.12 -3.87 -36.56
CA HIS A 433 -40.11 -2.87 -36.17
C HIS A 433 -39.89 -1.52 -36.87
N ALA A 434 -38.64 -1.07 -37.00
CA ALA A 434 -38.31 0.15 -37.73
C ALA A 434 -38.67 0.05 -39.22
N GLN A 435 -38.56 -1.13 -39.83
CA GLN A 435 -39.01 -1.37 -41.20
C GLN A 435 -40.54 -1.39 -41.30
N TRP A 436 -41.24 -2.04 -40.37
CA TRP A 436 -42.70 -2.05 -40.33
C TRP A 436 -43.29 -0.65 -40.12
N TYR A 437 -42.66 0.17 -39.29
CA TYR A 437 -43.05 1.56 -39.10
C TYR A 437 -42.90 2.37 -40.40
N ARG A 438 -41.76 2.24 -41.09
CA ARG A 438 -41.53 2.88 -42.40
C ARG A 438 -42.55 2.45 -43.46
N ASN A 439 -43.02 1.21 -43.38
CA ASN A 439 -44.05 0.67 -44.26
C ASN A 439 -45.49 1.00 -43.82
N GLY A 440 -45.67 1.73 -42.70
CA GLY A 440 -46.98 2.09 -42.16
C GLY A 440 -47.77 0.94 -41.54
N ILE A 441 -47.11 -0.17 -41.21
CA ILE A 441 -47.73 -1.39 -40.65
C ILE A 441 -47.98 -1.24 -39.15
N ILE A 442 -47.06 -0.59 -38.44
CA ILE A 442 -47.15 -0.35 -36.98
C ILE A 442 -47.09 1.15 -36.69
N SER A 443 -47.53 1.52 -35.49
CA SER A 443 -47.45 2.89 -34.98
C SER A 443 -46.02 3.28 -34.57
N ARG A 444 -45.76 4.60 -34.48
CA ARG A 444 -44.49 5.13 -33.97
C ARG A 444 -44.17 4.64 -32.55
N VAL A 445 -45.21 4.46 -31.74
CA VAL A 445 -45.09 4.11 -30.32
C VAL A 445 -44.67 2.63 -30.17
N GLU A 446 -45.18 1.74 -31.03
CA GLU A 446 -44.74 0.33 -31.12
C GLU A 446 -43.30 0.19 -31.65
N SER A 447 -42.89 1.04 -32.59
CA SER A 447 -41.49 1.09 -33.04
C SER A 447 -40.56 1.56 -31.93
N MET A 448 -40.97 2.58 -31.17
CA MET A 448 -40.20 3.13 -30.07
C MET A 448 -40.05 2.14 -28.91
N GLN A 449 -41.07 1.32 -28.65
CA GLN A 449 -40.98 0.23 -27.68
C GLN A 449 -39.85 -0.75 -28.01
N ALA A 450 -39.74 -1.19 -29.27
CA ALA A 450 -38.69 -2.12 -29.70
C ALA A 450 -37.29 -1.49 -29.62
N GLU A 451 -37.16 -0.20 -29.98
CA GLU A 451 -35.90 0.55 -29.87
C GLU A 451 -35.43 0.65 -28.40
N LEU A 452 -36.34 0.93 -27.46
CA LEU A 452 -36.01 1.03 -26.04
C LEU A 452 -35.56 -0.31 -25.45
N GLU A 453 -36.21 -1.42 -25.82
CA GLU A 453 -35.78 -2.76 -25.38
C GLU A 453 -34.40 -3.13 -25.94
N TYR A 454 -34.10 -2.74 -27.19
CA TYR A 454 -32.76 -2.89 -27.76
C TYR A 454 -31.69 -2.11 -26.97
N LYS A 455 -31.95 -0.83 -26.65
CA LYS A 455 -31.02 -0.02 -25.84
C LYS A 455 -30.80 -0.60 -24.43
N LYS A 456 -31.83 -1.19 -23.84
CA LYS A 456 -31.71 -1.92 -22.56
C LYS A 456 -30.82 -3.15 -22.71
N ALA A 457 -30.94 -3.90 -23.80
CA ALA A 457 -30.08 -5.04 -24.08
C ALA A 457 -28.61 -4.62 -24.27
N GLU A 458 -28.35 -3.48 -24.95
CA GLU A 458 -27.00 -2.90 -25.05
C GLU A 458 -26.40 -2.58 -23.67
N ALA A 459 -27.18 -1.93 -22.81
CA ALA A 459 -26.75 -1.60 -21.44
C ALA A 459 -26.47 -2.88 -20.60
N ARG A 460 -27.32 -3.91 -20.71
CA ARG A 460 -27.11 -5.21 -20.04
C ARG A 460 -25.85 -5.92 -20.51
N TYR A 461 -25.60 -5.93 -21.81
CA TYR A 461 -24.39 -6.51 -22.39
C TYR A 461 -23.13 -5.76 -21.94
N ALA A 462 -23.17 -4.43 -21.93
CA ALA A 462 -22.10 -3.59 -21.39
C ALA A 462 -21.82 -3.89 -19.91
N LYS A 463 -22.88 -4.04 -19.10
CA LYS A 463 -22.78 -4.38 -17.67
C LYS A 463 -22.13 -5.75 -17.48
N ALA A 464 -22.45 -6.73 -18.32
CA ALA A 464 -21.83 -8.05 -18.29
C ALA A 464 -20.34 -8.00 -18.63
N LYS A 465 -19.92 -7.21 -19.64
CA LYS A 465 -18.49 -6.97 -19.91
C LYS A 465 -17.76 -6.39 -18.70
N ALA A 466 -18.31 -5.34 -18.10
CA ALA A 466 -17.73 -4.72 -16.91
C ALA A 466 -17.65 -5.70 -15.73
N ALA A 467 -18.65 -6.55 -15.53
CA ALA A 467 -18.65 -7.57 -14.48
C ALA A 467 -17.51 -8.59 -14.66
N VAL A 468 -17.27 -9.05 -15.89
CA VAL A 468 -16.14 -9.95 -16.20
C VAL A 468 -14.80 -9.27 -15.92
N MET A 469 -14.64 -8.00 -16.31
CA MET A 469 -13.42 -7.25 -16.02
C MET A 469 -13.18 -7.09 -14.51
N ILE A 470 -14.21 -6.74 -13.74
CA ILE A 470 -14.15 -6.66 -12.27
C ILE A 470 -13.77 -8.02 -11.68
N PHE A 471 -14.39 -9.10 -12.14
CA PHE A 471 -14.08 -10.47 -11.70
C PHE A 471 -12.62 -10.85 -11.98
N ASN A 472 -12.11 -10.47 -13.16
CA ASN A 472 -10.72 -10.72 -13.55
C ASN A 472 -9.74 -9.94 -12.65
N ILE A 473 -10.04 -8.67 -12.39
CA ILE A 473 -9.25 -7.83 -11.46
C ILE A 473 -9.27 -8.42 -10.06
N ASP A 474 -10.44 -8.79 -9.54
CA ASP A 474 -10.58 -9.38 -8.21
C ASP A 474 -9.83 -10.71 -8.09
N THR A 475 -9.88 -11.54 -9.13
CA THR A 475 -9.14 -12.80 -9.19
C THR A 475 -7.63 -12.54 -9.17
N ALA A 476 -7.14 -11.62 -9.99
CA ALA A 476 -5.72 -11.27 -10.04
C ALA A 476 -5.23 -10.66 -8.72
N LEU A 477 -6.04 -9.84 -8.05
CA LEU A 477 -5.70 -9.19 -6.79
C LEU A 477 -5.59 -10.15 -5.60
N LEU A 478 -6.02 -11.41 -5.73
CA LEU A 478 -5.79 -12.45 -4.70
C LEU A 478 -4.33 -12.92 -4.66
N PHE A 479 -3.57 -12.65 -5.72
CA PHE A 479 -2.21 -13.17 -5.90
C PHE A 479 -1.19 -12.02 -5.98
N GLU A 480 0.01 -12.26 -5.45
CA GLU A 480 1.14 -11.36 -5.68
C GLU A 480 1.60 -11.46 -7.14
N LYS A 481 1.85 -10.31 -7.78
CA LYS A 481 2.48 -10.27 -9.10
C LYS A 481 3.90 -10.84 -8.99
N GLN A 482 4.22 -11.79 -9.88
CA GLN A 482 5.55 -12.38 -10.00
C GLN A 482 6.53 -11.48 -10.76
#